data_AF-A0A0F9KVL9-F1
#
_entry.id   AF-A0A0F9KVL9-F1
#
_cell.length_a   1.000
_cell.length_b   1.000
_cell.length_c   1.000
_cell.angle_alpha   90.00
_cell.angle_beta   90.00
_cell.angle_gamma   90.00
#
_symmetry.space_group_name_H-M   'P 1'
#
loop_
_entity.id
_entity.type
_entity.pdbx_description
1 polymer ?
#
loop_
_entity_poly.entity_id
_entity_poly.type
_entity_poly.pdbx_seq_one_letter_code
_entity_poly.pdbx_strand_id
1 'polypeptide(L)'
;MLRKETLMLLSIEGDEATGKTTLAYSAPLPIVGFAYDMGIERAIKGGKYEELFKDLSIRVIPYDKENDQGATAWEGVDITIFELPSPIQLDSMRLRGNTDLWLYSINLMAAAFSDPKIATIVVDTMTMARRAKASSHLEVLQNAA
;
A
#
# COMPACT_ATOMS: atom_id res chain seq x y z
N MET A 1 -3.94 -33.78 5.48
CA MET A 1 -4.75 -32.90 6.33
C MET A 1 -4.41 -31.46 5.91
N LEU A 2 -5.16 -30.90 4.96
CA LEU A 2 -4.98 -29.51 4.56
C LEU A 2 -5.43 -28.63 5.73
N ARG A 3 -4.50 -27.92 6.38
CA ARG A 3 -4.87 -26.84 7.29
C ARG A 3 -5.67 -25.84 6.46
N LYS A 4 -6.89 -25.51 6.88
CA LYS A 4 -7.60 -24.33 6.36
C LYS A 4 -6.75 -23.13 6.75
N GLU A 5 -5.93 -22.63 5.83
CA GLU A 5 -5.30 -21.34 5.99
C GLU A 5 -6.41 -20.30 6.09
N THR A 6 -6.52 -19.67 7.25
CA THR A 6 -7.58 -18.71 7.52
C THR A 6 -7.10 -17.36 7.01
N LEU A 7 -7.58 -16.97 5.83
CA LEU A 7 -7.33 -15.65 5.28
C LEU A 7 -8.01 -14.60 6.17
N MET A 8 -7.23 -13.65 6.69
CA MET A 8 -7.72 -12.51 7.46
C MET A 8 -7.65 -11.25 6.61
N LEU A 9 -8.77 -10.54 6.49
CA LEU A 9 -8.84 -9.20 5.91
C LEU A 9 -9.15 -8.22 7.05
N LEU A 10 -8.25 -7.26 7.27
CA LEU A 10 -8.35 -6.26 8.33
C LEU A 10 -8.38 -4.85 7.72
N SER A 11 -9.41 -4.07 8.05
CA SER A 11 -9.45 -2.63 7.77
C SER A 11 -9.11 -1.87 9.04
N ILE A 12 -8.13 -0.97 8.97
CA ILE A 12 -7.71 -0.11 10.09
C ILE A 12 -8.09 1.34 9.76
N GLU A 13 -9.04 1.89 10.51
CA GLU A 13 -9.54 3.26 10.31
C GLU A 13 -9.39 4.10 11.59
N GLY A 14 -9.22 5.41 11.41
CA GLY A 14 -9.04 6.34 12.52
C GLY A 14 -8.35 7.63 12.09
N ASP A 15 -8.28 8.59 13.00
CA ASP A 15 -7.74 9.92 12.74
C ASP A 15 -6.25 9.91 12.36
N GLU A 16 -5.79 11.00 11.77
CA GLU A 16 -4.36 11.18 11.44
C GLU A 16 -3.49 11.03 12.70
N ALA A 17 -2.27 10.52 12.52
CA ALA A 17 -1.28 10.35 13.58
C ALA A 17 -1.68 9.42 14.76
N THR A 18 -2.68 8.56 14.59
CA THR A 18 -3.09 7.55 15.60
C THR A 18 -2.30 6.22 15.53
N GLY A 19 -1.25 6.15 14.69
CA GLY A 19 -0.39 4.97 14.61
C GLY A 19 -0.92 3.82 13.74
N LYS A 20 -1.92 4.05 12.88
CA LYS A 20 -2.51 3.03 12.00
C LYS A 20 -1.48 2.33 11.11
N THR A 21 -0.66 3.10 10.42
CA THR A 21 0.40 2.58 9.55
C THR A 21 1.40 1.78 10.37
N THR A 22 1.85 2.30 11.52
CA THR A 22 2.72 1.56 12.45
C THR A 22 2.12 0.22 12.89
N LEU A 23 0.82 0.17 13.22
CA LEU A 23 0.12 -1.07 13.56
C LEU A 23 0.06 -2.03 12.38
N ALA A 24 -0.25 -1.55 11.17
CA ALA A 24 -0.30 -2.37 9.97
C ALA A 24 1.05 -3.06 9.68
N TYR A 25 2.16 -2.35 9.87
CA TYR A 25 3.51 -2.88 9.68
C TYR A 25 4.06 -3.69 10.86
N SER A 26 3.31 -3.84 11.96
CA SER A 26 3.62 -4.79 13.04
C SER A 26 3.01 -6.19 12.85
N ALA A 27 2.36 -6.41 11.71
CA ALA A 27 1.75 -7.70 11.34
C ALA A 27 2.82 -8.80 11.10
N PRO A 28 2.42 -10.07 10.94
CA PRO A 28 3.37 -11.15 10.67
C PRO A 28 4.25 -10.91 9.43
N LEU A 29 5.55 -11.14 9.58
CA LEU A 29 6.56 -11.05 8.53
C LEU A 29 6.57 -12.30 7.64
N PRO A 30 7.03 -12.23 6.38
CA PRO A 30 7.43 -11.02 5.63
C PRO A 30 6.24 -10.17 5.18
N ILE A 31 6.44 -8.84 5.11
CA ILE A 31 5.41 -7.86 4.73
C ILE A 31 5.74 -7.24 3.37
N VAL A 32 4.73 -7.13 2.50
CA VAL A 32 4.77 -6.27 1.32
C VAL A 32 3.73 -5.16 1.45
N GLY A 33 4.20 -3.92 1.43
CA GLY A 33 3.41 -2.72 1.63
C GLY A 33 3.26 -1.88 0.36
N PHE A 34 2.07 -1.33 0.14
CA PHE A 34 1.77 -0.37 -0.91
C PHE A 34 1.31 0.93 -0.27
N ALA A 35 2.18 1.93 -0.22
CA ALA A 35 1.92 3.21 0.42
C ALA A 35 1.58 4.27 -0.64
N TYR A 36 0.31 4.64 -0.76
CA TYR A 36 -0.16 5.69 -1.68
C TYR A 36 -0.07 7.11 -1.11
N ASP A 37 0.55 7.25 0.07
CA ASP A 37 0.68 8.49 0.81
C ASP A 37 2.14 8.76 1.20
N MET A 38 2.48 10.04 1.35
CA MET A 38 3.79 10.47 1.84
C MET A 38 3.85 10.31 3.36
N GLY A 39 4.86 9.61 3.88
CA GLY A 39 5.09 9.55 5.33
C GLY A 39 5.35 8.17 5.93
N ILE A 40 5.54 7.13 5.11
CA ILE A 40 5.93 5.81 5.60
C ILE A 40 7.22 5.87 6.44
N GLU A 41 8.17 6.73 6.07
CA GLU A 41 9.40 6.94 6.83
C GLU A 41 9.11 7.38 8.27
N ARG A 42 8.12 8.26 8.48
CA ARG A 42 7.69 8.68 9.83
C ARG A 42 7.00 7.54 10.58
N ALA A 43 6.22 6.70 9.90
CA ALA A 43 5.52 5.59 10.54
C ALA A 43 6.49 4.49 11.03
N ILE A 44 7.59 4.28 10.31
CA ILE A 44 8.59 3.25 10.61
C ILE A 44 9.68 3.79 11.52
N LYS A 45 10.27 4.94 11.19
CA LYS A 45 11.35 5.56 11.97
C LYS A 45 10.83 6.44 13.12
N GLY A 46 9.52 6.43 13.36
CA GLY A 46 8.87 7.24 14.39
C GLY A 46 9.02 6.66 15.80
N GLY A 47 8.09 7.03 16.69
CA GLY A 47 8.20 6.78 18.14
C GLY A 47 8.23 5.31 18.59
N LYS A 48 8.02 4.35 17.68
CA LYS A 48 8.05 2.90 17.97
C LYS A 48 9.15 2.15 17.22
N TYR A 49 10.08 2.85 16.58
CA TYR A 49 11.19 2.26 15.83
C TYR A 49 11.99 1.24 16.65
N GLU A 50 12.41 1.61 17.85
CA GLU A 50 13.23 0.77 18.74
C GLU A 50 12.53 -0.53 19.18
N GLU A 51 11.20 -0.51 19.25
CA GLU A 51 10.40 -1.65 19.71
C GLU A 51 10.01 -2.57 18.56
N LEU A 52 9.71 -2.01 17.38
CA LEU A 52 9.05 -2.73 16.29
C LEU A 52 9.92 -2.95 15.05
N PHE A 53 10.91 -2.08 14.80
CA PHE A 53 11.53 -2.00 13.46
C PHE A 53 13.07 -2.00 13.44
N LYS A 54 13.74 -1.73 14.57
CA LYS A 54 15.21 -1.52 14.60
C LYS A 54 16.05 -2.70 14.07
N ASP A 55 15.56 -3.93 14.26
CA ASP A 55 16.26 -5.16 13.91
C ASP A 55 15.71 -5.78 12.61
N LEU A 56 14.81 -5.08 11.91
CA LEU A 56 14.20 -5.54 10.68
C LEU A 56 14.92 -4.99 9.45
N SER A 57 15.08 -5.85 8.45
CA SER A 57 15.53 -5.46 7.12
C SER A 57 14.37 -4.86 6.34
N ILE A 58 14.37 -3.53 6.20
CA ILE A 58 13.28 -2.77 5.55
C ILE A 58 13.80 -2.17 4.24
N ARG A 59 13.14 -2.50 3.13
CA ARG A 59 13.39 -1.96 1.80
C ARG A 59 12.25 -1.05 1.38
N VAL A 60 12.56 0.21 1.10
CA VAL A 60 11.61 1.17 0.53
C VAL A 60 11.95 1.38 -0.94
N ILE A 61 10.99 1.18 -1.82
CA ILE A 61 11.13 1.24 -3.27
C ILE A 61 10.24 2.38 -3.78
N PRO A 62 10.82 3.51 -4.22
CA PRO A 62 10.07 4.58 -4.87
C PRO A 62 9.44 4.09 -6.16
N TYR A 63 8.25 4.60 -6.48
CA TYR A 63 7.60 4.35 -7.77
C TYR A 63 8.50 4.74 -8.94
N ASP A 64 8.77 3.75 -9.79
CA ASP A 64 9.42 3.92 -11.07
C ASP A 64 8.65 3.12 -12.13
N LYS A 65 7.94 3.83 -13.01
CA LYS A 65 7.11 3.24 -14.06
C LYS A 65 7.93 2.40 -15.06
N GLU A 66 9.23 2.66 -15.18
CA GLU A 66 10.10 1.99 -16.17
C GLU A 66 10.86 0.81 -15.56
N ASN A 67 10.80 0.66 -14.23
CA ASN A 67 11.57 -0.32 -13.48
C ASN A 67 10.69 -1.07 -12.48
N ASP A 68 9.85 -1.95 -13.01
CA ASP A 68 9.12 -2.92 -12.22
C ASP A 68 10.09 -4.03 -11.77
N GLN A 69 10.53 -3.96 -10.52
CA GLN A 69 11.40 -4.98 -9.92
C GLN A 69 10.69 -6.33 -9.74
N GLY A 70 9.36 -6.41 -9.93
CA GLY A 70 8.60 -7.65 -9.91
C GLY A 70 8.72 -8.42 -8.57
N ALA A 71 8.58 -9.75 -8.63
CA ALA A 71 8.55 -10.61 -7.44
C ALA A 71 9.89 -10.73 -6.69
N THR A 72 11.00 -10.26 -7.26
CA THR A 72 12.31 -10.28 -6.58
C THR A 72 12.49 -9.08 -5.64
N ALA A 73 11.58 -8.11 -5.70
CA ALA A 73 11.64 -6.87 -4.95
C ALA A 73 11.69 -7.07 -3.42
N TRP A 74 11.16 -8.18 -2.90
CA TRP A 74 11.11 -8.50 -1.47
C TRP A 74 12.00 -9.70 -1.06
N GLU A 75 12.90 -10.14 -1.93
CA GLU A 75 13.82 -11.22 -1.57
C GLU A 75 14.84 -10.78 -0.53
N GLY A 76 14.96 -11.57 0.55
CA GLY A 76 15.95 -11.41 1.60
C GLY A 76 15.70 -10.24 2.56
N VAL A 77 14.48 -9.69 2.58
CA VAL A 77 14.09 -8.57 3.46
C VAL A 77 12.82 -8.89 4.22
N ASP A 78 12.66 -8.29 5.39
CA ASP A 78 11.51 -8.53 6.27
C ASP A 78 10.29 -7.73 5.82
N ILE A 79 10.53 -6.48 5.40
CA ILE A 79 9.49 -5.56 4.97
C ILE A 79 9.92 -4.90 3.66
N THR A 80 9.09 -5.00 2.63
CA THR A 80 9.24 -4.22 1.40
C THR A 80 8.09 -3.25 1.26
N ILE A 81 8.37 -2.01 0.90
CA ILE A 81 7.35 -0.95 0.81
C ILE A 81 7.52 -0.22 -0.50
N PHE A 82 6.50 -0.31 -1.34
CA PHE A 82 6.38 0.49 -2.54
C PHE A 82 5.79 1.86 -2.17
N GLU A 83 6.59 2.90 -2.29
CA GLU A 83 6.13 4.29 -2.17
C GLU A 83 5.54 4.73 -3.51
N LEU A 84 4.21 4.80 -3.53
CA LEU A 84 3.43 5.14 -4.71
C LEU A 84 3.01 6.62 -4.65
N PRO A 85 3.05 7.35 -5.77
CA PRO A 85 2.50 8.70 -5.81
C PRO A 85 1.00 8.65 -5.48
N SER A 86 0.50 9.70 -4.83
CA SER A 86 -0.92 9.83 -4.56
C SER A 86 -1.72 9.84 -5.87
N PRO A 87 -2.75 8.99 -6.05
CA PRO A 87 -3.50 8.93 -7.29
C PRO A 87 -4.34 10.20 -7.50
N ILE A 88 -3.92 11.13 -8.38
CA ILE A 88 -4.58 12.45 -8.53
C ILE A 88 -5.84 12.42 -9.42
N GLN A 89 -6.78 13.30 -9.05
CA GLN A 89 -8.08 13.66 -9.63
C GLN A 89 -8.08 14.10 -11.13
N LEU A 90 -9.30 14.02 -11.68
CA LEU A 90 -9.79 14.15 -13.06
C LEU A 90 -9.19 15.30 -13.90
N ASP A 91 -8.05 15.06 -14.56
CA ASP A 91 -7.69 15.71 -15.83
C ASP A 91 -7.15 14.67 -16.84
N SER A 92 -7.23 14.98 -18.14
CA SER A 92 -6.94 14.02 -19.22
C SER A 92 -5.49 13.54 -19.30
N MET A 93 -4.51 14.37 -18.92
CA MET A 93 -3.09 13.98 -18.87
C MET A 93 -2.82 13.13 -17.63
N ARG A 94 -3.53 13.42 -16.53
CA ARG A 94 -3.48 12.65 -15.28
C ARG A 94 -4.17 11.29 -15.36
N LEU A 95 -5.12 11.09 -16.28
CA LEU A 95 -5.74 9.78 -16.55
C LEU A 95 -4.71 8.73 -17.04
N ARG A 96 -3.77 9.12 -17.91
CA ARG A 96 -2.71 8.21 -18.38
C ARG A 96 -1.76 7.85 -17.23
N GLY A 97 -1.26 8.84 -16.50
CA GLY A 97 -0.41 8.60 -15.33
C GLY A 97 -1.08 7.77 -14.24
N ASN A 98 -2.39 7.93 -14.04
CA ASN A 98 -3.18 7.10 -13.13
C ASN A 98 -3.30 5.65 -13.64
N THR A 99 -3.49 5.47 -14.96
CA THR A 99 -3.52 4.12 -15.56
C THR A 99 -2.18 3.40 -15.36
N ASP A 100 -1.06 4.07 -15.63
CA ASP A 100 0.28 3.52 -15.44
C ASP A 100 0.53 3.16 -13.97
N LEU A 101 0.14 4.04 -13.03
CA LEU A 101 0.24 3.81 -11.60
C LEU A 101 -0.57 2.58 -11.14
N TRP A 102 -1.82 2.47 -11.56
CA TRP A 102 -2.68 1.34 -11.20
C TRP A 102 -2.20 0.04 -11.82
N LEU A 103 -1.74 0.05 -13.07
CA LEU A 103 -1.17 -1.14 -13.71
C LEU A 103 0.09 -1.61 -12.96
N TYR A 104 0.99 -0.67 -12.63
CA TYR A 104 2.17 -0.96 -11.82
C TYR A 104 1.79 -1.59 -10.47
N SER A 105 0.88 -0.95 -9.72
CA SER A 105 0.51 -1.43 -8.39
C SER A 105 -0.24 -2.75 -8.42
N ILE A 106 -1.15 -2.96 -9.38
CA ILE A 106 -1.89 -4.22 -9.54
C ILE A 106 -0.96 -5.37 -9.88
N ASN A 107 0.02 -5.16 -10.77
CA ASN A 107 0.98 -6.21 -11.15
C ASN A 107 1.83 -6.65 -9.95
N LEU A 108 2.35 -5.70 -9.18
CA LEU A 108 3.11 -5.99 -7.96
C LEU A 108 2.25 -6.64 -6.88
N MET A 109 1.01 -6.16 -6.68
CA MET A 109 0.06 -6.79 -5.76
C MET A 109 -0.23 -8.22 -6.17
N ALA A 110 -0.47 -8.49 -7.46
CA ALA A 110 -0.70 -9.83 -7.97
C ALA A 110 0.52 -10.75 -7.73
N ALA A 111 1.73 -10.24 -7.92
CA ALA A 111 2.96 -10.96 -7.60
C ALA A 111 3.08 -11.27 -6.10
N ALA A 112 2.80 -10.29 -5.23
CA ALA A 112 2.83 -10.48 -3.77
C ALA A 112 1.75 -11.46 -3.29
N PHE A 113 0.52 -11.38 -3.81
CA PHE A 113 -0.58 -12.30 -3.49
C PHE A 113 -0.29 -13.74 -3.93
N SER A 114 0.54 -13.90 -4.95
CA SER A 114 0.89 -15.23 -5.49
C SER A 114 2.12 -15.85 -4.82
N ASP A 115 2.87 -15.09 -4.01
CA ASP A 115 4.04 -15.59 -3.32
C ASP A 115 3.67 -16.18 -1.94
N PRO A 116 3.74 -17.51 -1.76
CA PRO A 116 3.35 -18.16 -0.51
C PRO A 116 4.28 -17.82 0.67
N LYS A 117 5.42 -17.16 0.44
CA LYS A 117 6.30 -16.70 1.51
C LYS A 117 5.82 -15.42 2.16
N ILE A 118 4.98 -14.63 1.49
CA ILE A 118 4.48 -13.37 2.02
C ILE A 118 3.35 -13.66 3.02
N ALA A 119 3.55 -13.24 4.26
CA ALA A 119 2.58 -13.46 5.33
C ALA A 119 1.54 -12.33 5.40
N THR A 120 1.94 -11.10 5.06
CA THR A 120 1.05 -9.93 5.13
C THR A 120 1.25 -9.02 3.92
N ILE A 121 0.11 -8.53 3.40
CA ILE A 121 0.08 -7.43 2.44
C ILE A 121 -0.61 -6.23 3.09
N VAL A 122 0.09 -5.10 3.09
CA VAL A 122 -0.42 -3.82 3.62
C VAL A 122 -0.75 -2.92 2.44
N VAL A 123 -1.98 -2.42 2.38
CA VAL A 123 -2.37 -1.41 1.39
C VAL A 123 -2.79 -0.16 2.14
N ASP A 124 -1.92 0.86 2.15
CA ASP A 124 -2.17 2.13 2.83
C ASP A 124 -2.69 3.16 1.81
N THR A 125 -3.99 3.42 1.88
CA THR A 125 -4.74 4.21 0.88
C THR A 125 -5.21 5.57 1.39
N MET A 126 -4.63 6.11 2.48
CA MET A 126 -5.19 7.25 3.24
C MET A 126 -5.85 8.35 2.38
N THR A 127 -7.00 8.88 2.83
CA THR A 127 -7.87 9.96 2.27
C THR A 127 -8.38 9.82 0.81
N MET A 128 -7.64 9.16 -0.07
CA MET A 128 -7.86 9.12 -1.52
C MET A 128 -9.08 8.29 -1.92
N ALA A 129 -9.25 7.09 -1.35
CA ALA A 129 -10.43 6.26 -1.61
C ALA A 129 -11.74 6.93 -1.15
N ARG A 130 -11.70 7.68 -0.04
CA ARG A 130 -12.88 8.42 0.46
C ARG A 130 -13.23 9.62 -0.44
N ARG A 131 -12.24 10.41 -0.90
CA ARG A 131 -12.50 11.54 -1.82
C ARG A 131 -12.90 11.09 -3.21
N ALA A 132 -12.24 10.08 -3.79
CA ALA A 132 -12.59 9.57 -5.11
C ALA A 132 -14.03 9.02 -5.15
N LYS A 133 -14.46 8.29 -4.11
CA LYS A 133 -15.85 7.79 -3.98
C LYS A 133 -16.87 8.91 -3.77
N ALA A 134 -16.52 9.96 -3.01
CA ALA A 134 -17.41 11.11 -2.81
C ALA A 134 -17.55 11.95 -4.09
N SER A 135 -16.45 12.17 -4.82
CA SER A 135 -16.46 12.90 -6.10
C SER A 135 -17.20 12.13 -7.19
N SER A 136 -17.00 10.82 -7.31
CA SER A 136 -17.73 10.01 -8.30
C SER A 136 -19.23 9.96 -8.01
N HIS A 137 -19.65 9.92 -6.74
CA HIS A 137 -21.06 10.02 -6.37
C HIS A 137 -21.67 11.39 -6.70
N LEU A 138 -20.93 12.48 -6.44
CA LEU A 138 -21.33 13.84 -6.81
C LEU A 138 -21.46 14.02 -8.34
N GLU A 139 -20.54 13.47 -9.10
CA GLU A 139 -20.56 13.49 -10.58
C GLU A 139 -21.75 12.70 -11.13
N VAL A 140 -22.06 11.53 -10.56
CA VAL A 140 -23.29 10.77 -10.89
C VAL A 140 -24.55 11.59 -10.61
N LEU A 141 -24.61 12.30 -9.47
CA LEU A 141 -25.75 13.15 -9.11
C LEU A 141 -25.89 14.36 -10.03
N GLN A 142 -24.77 14.96 -10.46
CA GLN A 142 -24.76 16.10 -11.39
C GLN A 142 -25.15 15.70 -12.81
N ASN A 143 -24.75 14.52 -13.27
CA ASN A 143 -25.12 14.01 -14.59
C ASN A 143 -26.59 13.52 -14.65
N ALA A 144 -27.22 13.31 -13.50
CA ALA A 144 -28.62 12.92 -13.39
C ALA A 144 -29.60 14.10 -13.25
N ALA A 145 -29.09 15.34 -13.14
CA ALA A 145 -29.86 16.58 -13.03
C ALA A 145 -29.90 17.33 -14.37
#